data_AF-A0A8J8P9Q2-F1
#
_entry.id   AF-A0A8J8P9Q2-F1
#
_cell.length_a   1.000
_cell.length_b   1.000
_cell.length_c   1.000
_cell.angle_alpha   90.00
_cell.angle_beta   90.00
_cell.angle_gamma   90.00
#
_symmetry.space_group_name_H-M   'P 1'
#
loop_
_entity.id
_entity.type
_entity.pdbx_description
1 polymer ?
#
loop_
_entity_poly.entity_id
_entity_poly.type
_entity_poly.pdbx_seq_one_letter_code
_entity_poly.pdbx_strand_id
1 'polypeptide(L)'
;MDLTSPSDGRQPEAAAERDGVDSVATGSDTAETDAITAETDTIDPAAVQQAIRTHGERIKQRELQQAMHRLAAETSLTPAEQQIIEEMADSLLDELLATPESVLAAADDEDTLRTVVELFDPTE
;
A
#
# COMPACT_ATOMS: atom_id res chain seq x y z
N MET A 1 -54.43 12.86 15.35
CA MET A 1 -54.37 13.73 14.16
C MET A 1 -54.28 12.80 12.98
N ASP A 2 -55.41 12.64 12.31
CA ASP A 2 -55.51 12.08 10.97
C ASP A 2 -55.05 13.14 9.96
N LEU A 3 -54.55 12.70 8.81
CA LEU A 3 -54.61 13.31 7.47
C LEU A 3 -53.52 12.69 6.60
N THR A 4 -53.86 11.51 6.08
CA THR A 4 -53.32 10.94 4.85
C THR A 4 -53.67 11.87 3.68
N SER A 5 -52.70 12.18 2.82
CA SER A 5 -52.93 12.81 1.51
C SER A 5 -52.87 11.73 0.41
N PRO A 6 -53.85 11.69 -0.51
CA PRO A 6 -53.95 10.69 -1.58
C PRO A 6 -53.53 11.21 -2.96
N SER A 7 -53.50 10.26 -3.92
CA SER A 7 -53.68 10.41 -5.37
C SER A 7 -52.56 11.07 -6.18
N ASP A 8 -52.33 10.72 -7.44
CA ASP A 8 -52.75 9.64 -8.36
C ASP A 8 -52.00 9.97 -9.67
N GLY A 9 -51.75 8.99 -10.53
CA GLY A 9 -51.17 9.27 -11.84
C GLY A 9 -50.61 8.05 -12.55
N ARG A 10 -51.47 7.07 -12.85
CA ARG A 10 -51.17 6.04 -13.86
C ARG A 10 -50.95 6.67 -15.24
N GLN A 11 -49.86 6.21 -15.88
CA GLN A 11 -49.57 5.85 -17.29
C GLN A 11 -50.58 6.21 -18.41
N PRO A 12 -50.12 6.38 -19.68
CA PRO A 12 -50.01 5.20 -20.57
C PRO A 12 -48.88 5.19 -21.63
N GLU A 13 -48.78 3.99 -22.22
CA GLU A 13 -47.99 3.38 -23.30
C GLU A 13 -47.67 4.19 -24.57
N ALA A 14 -46.56 3.81 -25.23
CA ALA A 14 -46.53 3.62 -26.69
C ALA A 14 -45.41 2.63 -27.09
N ALA A 15 -45.82 1.49 -27.65
CA ALA A 15 -44.99 0.48 -28.29
C ALA A 15 -44.59 0.89 -29.71
N ALA A 16 -43.42 0.44 -30.18
CA ALA A 16 -43.20 0.11 -31.59
C ALA A 16 -41.93 -0.77 -31.75
N GLU A 17 -42.17 -2.06 -31.95
CA GLU A 17 -41.29 -2.98 -32.68
C GLU A 17 -40.78 -2.37 -33.98
N ARG A 18 -39.51 -2.63 -34.33
CA ARG A 18 -39.12 -2.99 -35.70
C ARG A 18 -38.11 -4.13 -35.71
N ASP A 19 -38.54 -5.16 -36.41
CA ASP A 19 -37.85 -6.38 -36.81
C ASP A 19 -36.78 -6.10 -37.87
N GLY A 20 -35.84 -7.04 -37.99
CA GLY A 20 -34.47 -6.83 -38.45
C GLY A 20 -34.21 -6.73 -39.95
N VAL A 21 -32.92 -6.61 -40.28
CA VAL A 21 -32.35 -7.03 -41.56
C VAL A 21 -30.94 -7.56 -41.34
N ASP A 22 -30.71 -8.67 -42.03
CA ASP A 22 -29.59 -9.59 -42.03
C ASP A 22 -28.35 -9.08 -42.83
N SER A 23 -27.21 -9.74 -42.56
CA SER A 23 -26.09 -10.03 -43.45
C SER A 23 -24.95 -9.01 -43.71
N VAL A 24 -23.80 -9.37 -43.11
CA VAL A 24 -22.48 -9.66 -43.70
C VAL A 24 -21.67 -8.55 -44.41
N ALA A 25 -20.50 -8.24 -43.85
CA ALA A 25 -19.24 -8.23 -44.60
C ALA A 25 -18.02 -8.16 -43.65
N THR A 26 -17.19 -9.18 -43.77
CA THR A 26 -15.81 -9.33 -43.29
C THR A 26 -14.95 -8.09 -43.49
N GLY A 27 -14.20 -7.73 -42.45
CA GLY A 27 -13.06 -6.82 -42.54
C GLY A 27 -12.18 -7.00 -41.32
N SER A 28 -11.09 -7.75 -41.50
CA SER A 28 -9.95 -7.79 -40.58
C SER A 28 -9.53 -6.38 -40.22
N ASP A 29 -9.41 -6.10 -38.92
CA ASP A 29 -8.25 -5.39 -38.41
C ASP A 29 -7.97 -5.86 -37.00
N THR A 30 -7.03 -6.81 -36.92
CA THR A 30 -6.36 -7.20 -35.69
C THR A 30 -5.23 -6.19 -35.49
N ALA A 31 -5.56 -5.05 -34.90
CA ALA A 31 -4.65 -4.06 -34.34
C ALA A 31 -5.59 -3.12 -33.55
N GLU A 32 -5.55 -2.99 -32.24
CA GLU A 32 -4.40 -2.69 -31.42
C GLU A 32 -4.88 -2.95 -29.97
N THR A 33 -4.80 -4.19 -29.50
CA THR A 33 -4.90 -4.50 -28.06
C THR A 33 -3.49 -4.56 -27.48
N ASP A 34 -2.70 -3.52 -27.73
CA ASP A 34 -1.29 -3.46 -27.34
C ASP A 34 -0.99 -2.23 -26.47
N ALA A 35 -2.01 -1.72 -25.78
CA ALA A 35 -1.89 -0.60 -24.84
C ALA A 35 -2.45 -0.92 -23.45
N ILE A 36 -2.35 -2.18 -23.03
CA ILE A 36 -2.57 -2.57 -21.64
C ILE A 36 -1.31 -3.33 -21.21
N THR A 37 -0.76 -2.96 -20.04
CA THR A 37 0.41 -3.55 -19.38
C THR A 37 1.79 -3.17 -19.93
N ALA A 38 2.15 -1.90 -19.84
CA ALA A 38 3.56 -1.48 -19.79
C ALA A 38 3.75 -0.29 -18.82
N GLU A 39 3.10 -0.31 -17.66
CA GLU A 39 3.25 0.75 -16.66
C GLU A 39 3.19 0.15 -15.24
N THR A 40 4.14 -0.72 -14.86
CA THR A 40 4.59 -0.96 -13.47
C THR A 40 5.55 -2.15 -13.40
N ASP A 41 6.80 -2.01 -13.86
CA ASP A 41 7.83 -3.02 -13.53
C ASP A 41 9.15 -2.42 -13.01
N THR A 42 9.33 -1.11 -13.12
CA THR A 42 10.49 -0.44 -12.54
C THR A 42 10.34 -0.29 -11.04
N ILE A 43 11.23 -0.94 -10.29
CA ILE A 43 11.38 -0.78 -8.83
C ILE A 43 11.93 0.63 -8.55
N ASP A 44 11.25 1.40 -7.70
CA ASP A 44 11.75 2.70 -7.21
C ASP A 44 12.56 2.50 -5.91
N PRO A 45 13.89 2.73 -5.92
CA PRO A 45 14.73 2.56 -4.72
C PRO A 45 14.30 3.44 -3.55
N ALA A 46 13.78 4.65 -3.80
CA ALA A 46 13.33 5.54 -2.73
C ALA A 46 12.08 5.00 -2.03
N ALA A 47 11.16 4.42 -2.80
CA ALA A 47 9.97 3.76 -2.26
C ALA A 47 10.35 2.54 -1.40
N VAL A 48 11.33 1.75 -1.85
CA VAL A 48 11.85 0.59 -1.09
C VAL A 48 12.49 1.05 0.21
N GLN A 49 13.34 2.08 0.18
CA GLN A 49 13.96 2.64 1.38
C GLN A 49 12.92 3.08 2.40
N GLN A 50 11.88 3.79 1.93
CA GLN A 50 10.78 4.23 2.79
C GLN A 50 10.00 3.07 3.39
N ALA A 51 9.75 2.00 2.62
CA ALA A 51 9.06 0.81 3.11
C ALA A 51 9.86 0.11 4.22
N ILE A 52 11.17 -0.09 4.01
CA ILE A 52 12.08 -0.69 5.00
C ILE A 52 12.07 0.12 6.30
N ARG A 53 12.22 1.45 6.19
CA ARG A 53 12.24 2.34 7.37
C ARG A 53 10.89 2.36 8.09
N THR A 54 9.79 2.40 7.37
CA THR A 54 8.43 2.36 7.95
C THR A 54 8.19 1.07 8.72
N HIS A 55 8.67 -0.05 8.21
CA HIS A 55 8.58 -1.33 8.89
C HIS A 55 9.45 -1.37 10.15
N GLY A 56 10.70 -0.91 10.06
CA GLY A 56 11.60 -0.79 11.20
C GLY A 56 11.02 0.09 12.32
N GLU A 57 10.43 1.24 11.97
CA GLU A 57 9.72 2.13 12.91
C GLU A 57 8.57 1.42 13.62
N ARG A 58 7.77 0.64 12.89
CA ARG A 58 6.67 -0.14 13.47
C ARG A 58 7.17 -1.20 14.45
N ILE A 59 8.28 -1.88 14.13
CA ILE A 59 8.92 -2.84 15.06
C ILE A 59 9.43 -2.09 16.29
N LYS A 60 10.21 -1.01 16.09
CA LYS A 60 10.76 -0.18 17.17
C LYS A 60 9.66 0.25 18.13
N GLN A 61 8.55 0.79 17.62
CA GLN A 61 7.45 1.25 18.45
C GLN A 61 6.82 0.13 19.28
N ARG A 62 6.59 -1.05 18.69
CA ARG A 62 6.01 -2.21 19.41
C ARG A 62 6.94 -2.69 20.52
N GLU A 63 8.23 -2.85 20.22
CA GLU A 63 9.22 -3.36 21.18
C GLU A 63 9.50 -2.35 22.29
N LEU A 64 9.60 -1.06 21.96
CA LEU A 64 9.76 0.03 22.93
C LEU A 64 8.57 0.08 23.89
N GLN A 65 7.34 0.01 23.39
CA GLN A 65 6.14 -0.03 24.24
C GLN A 65 6.16 -1.26 25.16
N GLN A 66 6.55 -2.42 24.64
CA GLN A 66 6.65 -3.64 25.44
C GLN A 66 7.73 -3.52 26.52
N ALA A 67 8.89 -2.96 26.20
CA ALA A 67 9.98 -2.72 27.13
C ALA A 67 9.56 -1.75 28.25
N MET A 68 8.97 -0.61 27.88
CA MET A 68 8.44 0.38 28.84
C MET A 68 7.40 -0.24 29.77
N HIS A 69 6.46 -1.02 29.22
CA HIS A 69 5.44 -1.70 30.02
C HIS A 69 6.04 -2.70 31.01
N ARG A 70 7.01 -3.52 30.59
CA ARG A 70 7.70 -4.47 31.47
C ARG A 70 8.46 -3.74 32.57
N LEU A 71 9.21 -2.70 32.21
CA LEU A 71 10.04 -1.95 33.14
C LEU A 71 9.20 -1.16 34.15
N ALA A 72 8.08 -0.58 33.71
CA ALA A 72 7.11 0.10 34.57
C ALA A 72 6.42 -0.83 35.60
N ALA A 73 6.35 -2.14 35.31
CA ALA A 73 5.80 -3.12 36.25
C ALA A 73 6.78 -3.45 37.39
N GLU A 74 8.09 -3.26 37.18
CA GLU A 74 9.14 -3.54 38.15
C GLU A 74 9.60 -2.30 38.91
N THR A 75 9.59 -1.13 38.25
CA THR A 75 10.05 0.14 38.82
C THR A 75 9.31 1.34 38.23
N SER A 76 9.33 2.47 38.94
CA SER A 76 8.92 3.74 38.34
C SER A 76 10.03 4.28 37.46
N LEU A 77 9.68 4.67 36.23
CA LEU A 77 10.60 5.33 35.31
C LEU A 77 10.43 6.83 35.35
N THR A 78 11.54 7.54 35.54
CA THR A 78 11.58 8.98 35.38
C THR A 78 11.44 9.38 33.91
N PRO A 79 10.98 10.60 33.59
CA PRO A 79 10.91 11.07 32.20
C PRO A 79 12.28 11.03 31.49
N ALA A 80 13.37 11.27 32.22
CA ALA A 80 14.72 11.23 31.66
C ALA A 80 15.15 9.81 31.27
N GLU A 81 14.83 8.80 32.09
CA GLU A 81 15.10 7.40 31.75
C GLU A 81 14.27 6.93 30.56
N GLN A 82 13.00 7.37 30.48
CA GLN A 82 12.16 7.07 29.32
C GLN A 82 12.76 7.63 28.03
N GLN A 83 13.19 8.88 28.06
CA GLN A 83 13.85 9.53 26.93
C GLN A 83 15.14 8.80 26.51
N ILE A 84 15.97 8.37 27.46
CA ILE A 84 17.20 7.62 27.14
C ILE A 84 16.88 6.30 26.42
N ILE A 85 15.84 5.59 26.85
CA ILE A 85 15.45 4.34 26.21
C ILE A 85 14.88 4.60 24.81
N GLU A 86 14.13 5.69 24.62
CA GLU A 86 13.66 6.14 23.30
C GLU A 86 14.83 6.45 22.36
N GLU A 87 15.79 7.26 22.80
CA GLU A 87 16.99 7.62 22.02
C GLU A 87 17.86 6.38 21.70
N MET A 88 17.93 5.43 22.62
CA MET A 88 18.59 4.15 22.38
C MET A 88 17.85 3.32 21.32
N ALA A 89 16.53 3.29 21.35
CA ALA A 89 15.73 2.58 20.35
C ALA A 89 15.88 3.21 18.96
N ASP A 90 15.95 4.54 18.87
CA ASP A 90 16.24 5.26 17.63
C ASP A 90 17.63 4.90 17.09
N SER A 91 18.66 4.96 17.96
CA SER A 91 20.04 4.63 17.57
C SER A 91 20.18 3.19 17.07
N LEU A 92 19.47 2.25 17.70
CA LEU A 92 19.45 0.85 17.26
C LEU A 92 18.77 0.68 15.91
N LEU A 93 17.67 1.40 15.65
CA LEU A 93 17.01 1.38 14.35
C LEU A 93 17.95 1.90 13.25
N ASP A 94 18.59 3.04 13.49
CA ASP A 94 19.56 3.63 12.55
C ASP A 94 20.71 2.66 12.24
N GLU A 95 21.28 2.02 13.27
CA GLU A 95 22.39 1.07 13.08
C GLU A 95 21.95 -0.20 12.34
N LEU A 96 20.76 -0.72 12.63
CA LEU A 96 20.21 -1.89 11.94
C LEU A 96 19.88 -1.59 10.47
N LEU A 97 19.37 -0.39 10.17
CA LEU A 97 19.00 0.00 8.81
C LEU A 97 20.18 0.50 7.97
N ALA A 98 21.31 0.88 8.58
CA ALA A 98 22.46 1.38 7.84
C ALA A 98 22.96 0.41 6.76
N THR A 99 22.98 -0.90 7.04
CA THR A 99 23.41 -1.92 6.07
C THR A 99 22.45 -2.06 4.88
N PRO A 100 21.15 -2.37 5.07
CA PRO A 100 20.22 -2.49 3.94
C PRO A 100 20.09 -1.20 3.13
N GLU A 101 20.13 -0.02 3.77
CA GLU A 101 20.12 1.26 3.06
C GLU A 101 21.38 1.47 2.21
N SER A 102 22.55 1.07 2.72
CA SER A 102 23.79 1.10 1.94
C SER A 102 23.78 0.13 0.77
N VAL A 103 23.23 -1.08 0.94
CA VAL A 103 23.12 -2.08 -0.14
C VAL A 103 22.16 -1.57 -1.22
N LEU A 104 21.02 -1.02 -0.82
CA LEU A 104 20.03 -0.44 -1.75
C LEU A 104 20.61 0.75 -2.52
N ALA A 105 21.39 1.62 -1.87
CA ALA A 105 22.03 2.75 -2.53
C ALA A 105 23.14 2.35 -3.52
N ALA A 106 23.70 1.15 -3.38
CA ALA A 106 24.73 0.63 -4.27
C ALA A 106 24.17 -0.13 -5.48
N ALA A 107 22.87 -0.45 -5.49
CA ALA A 107 22.23 -1.15 -6.59
C ALA A 107 22.11 -0.24 -7.83
N ASP A 108 22.62 -0.72 -8.97
CA ASP A 108 22.71 0.03 -10.23
C ASP A 108 21.88 -0.56 -11.37
N ASP A 109 21.29 -1.75 -11.17
CA ASP A 109 20.41 -2.43 -12.13
C ASP A 109 19.14 -2.99 -11.46
N GLU A 110 18.12 -3.26 -12.28
CA GLU A 110 16.80 -3.70 -11.82
C GLU A 110 16.80 -5.11 -11.20
N ASP A 111 17.64 -6.02 -11.69
CA ASP A 111 17.74 -7.38 -11.14
C ASP A 111 18.39 -7.37 -9.75
N THR A 112 19.42 -6.52 -9.57
CA THR A 112 20.01 -6.25 -8.26
C THR A 112 19.00 -5.61 -7.32
N LEU A 113 18.26 -4.58 -7.76
CA LEU A 113 17.21 -3.96 -6.95
C LEU A 113 16.14 -4.97 -6.52
N ARG A 114 15.71 -5.86 -7.43
CA ARG A 114 14.76 -6.93 -7.13
C ARG A 114 15.28 -7.89 -6.08
N THR A 115 16.56 -8.29 -6.19
CA THR A 115 17.23 -9.13 -5.18
C THR A 115 17.30 -8.43 -3.81
N VAL A 116 17.60 -7.13 -3.79
CA VAL A 116 17.64 -6.33 -2.54
C VAL A 116 16.25 -6.24 -1.92
N VAL A 117 15.21 -6.02 -2.73
CA VAL A 117 13.82 -6.04 -2.26
C VAL A 117 13.49 -7.40 -1.66
N GLU A 118 13.72 -8.51 -2.36
CA GLU A 118 13.43 -9.85 -1.82
C GLU A 118 14.19 -10.16 -0.53
N LEU A 119 15.43 -9.69 -0.39
CA LEU A 119 16.24 -9.92 0.81
C LEU A 119 15.75 -9.11 2.03
N PHE A 120 15.16 -7.94 1.78
CA PHE A 120 14.79 -6.99 2.82
C PHE A 120 13.29 -6.66 2.84
N ASP A 121 12.46 -7.43 2.13
CA ASP A 121 11.04 -7.13 1.93
C ASP A 121 10.32 -7.04 3.29
N PRO A 122 9.80 -5.85 3.64
CA PRO A 122 9.10 -5.65 4.90
C PRO A 122 7.65 -6.17 4.91
N THR A 123 7.15 -6.76 3.81
CA THR A 123 5.74 -7.16 3.65
C THR A 123 5.41 -8.60 4.03
N GLU A 124 6.42 -9.42 4.35
CA GLU A 124 6.25 -10.73 5.03
C GLU A 124 5.89 -10.60 6.53
#